data_AF-W7QHC4-F1
#
_entry.id   AF-W7QHC4-F1
#
_cell.length_a   1.000
_cell.length_b   1.000
_cell.length_c   1.000
_cell.angle_alpha   90.00
_cell.angle_beta   90.00
_cell.angle_gamma   90.00
#
_symmetry.space_group_name_H-M   'P 1'
#
loop_
_entity.id
_entity.type
_entity.pdbx_description
1 polymer ?
#
loop_
_entity_poly.entity_id
_entity_poly.type
_entity_poly.pdbx_seq_one_letter_code
_entity_poly.pdbx_strand_id
1 'polypeptide(L)'
;MPPPKKGGMNGGTTTCFPFGALMSHRQTNKLTATAVRNAKSRVRTFRLADGGGLYLEVTPSGGKYWRLKYRFHGKEKRLAIGVYGSKDGDVSLAQARDERDKANKLLAQGSDPSTVK
;
A
#
# COMPACT_ATOMS: atom_id res chain seq x y z
N MET A 1 47.26 37.19 17.04
CA MET A 1 46.21 37.92 16.29
C MET A 1 46.56 37.89 14.81
N PRO A 2 45.81 37.12 14.01
CA PRO A 2 45.07 37.65 12.85
C PRO A 2 43.54 37.74 13.15
N PRO A 3 42.76 38.51 12.37
CA PRO A 3 41.40 38.93 12.73
C PRO A 3 40.30 37.86 12.50
N PRO A 4 39.15 37.99 13.19
CA PRO A 4 37.98 37.12 13.03
C PRO A 4 37.20 37.46 11.76
N LYS A 5 36.88 36.45 10.95
CA LYS A 5 35.90 36.59 9.86
C LYS A 5 34.53 36.08 10.32
N LYS A 6 33.61 37.03 10.45
CA LYS A 6 32.15 36.83 10.54
C LYS A 6 31.59 36.43 9.18
N GLY A 7 30.61 35.53 9.17
CA GLY A 7 29.71 35.26 8.04
C GLY A 7 29.10 33.86 8.17
N GLY A 8 27.80 33.63 8.15
CA GLY A 8 26.64 34.50 7.97
C GLY A 8 25.38 33.76 8.42
N MET A 9 24.35 34.53 8.76
CA MET A 9 22.99 34.05 9.01
C MET A 9 22.34 33.54 7.71
N ASN A 10 21.70 32.37 7.77
CA ASN A 10 20.50 31.93 7.03
C ASN A 10 19.95 30.75 7.86
N GLY A 11 18.77 30.79 8.49
CA GLY A 11 17.48 31.09 7.92
C GLY A 11 16.86 29.81 7.37
N GLY A 12 15.77 29.31 7.98
CA GLY A 12 14.86 28.37 7.31
C GLY A 12 14.69 27.00 7.97
N THR A 13 13.68 26.92 8.84
CA THR A 13 12.66 25.84 8.82
C THR A 13 13.17 24.41 8.66
N THR A 14 13.53 23.75 9.77
CA THR A 14 13.33 22.30 9.84
C THR A 14 11.83 22.06 9.90
N THR A 15 11.29 21.71 8.75
CA THR A 15 9.92 21.34 8.46
C THR A 15 9.37 20.42 9.56
N CYS A 16 8.62 21.00 10.50
CA CYS A 16 7.51 20.30 11.12
C CYS A 16 6.64 19.82 9.96
N PHE A 17 6.72 18.55 9.57
CA PHE A 17 5.82 17.99 8.58
C PHE A 17 4.43 17.95 9.20
N PRO A 18 3.49 18.84 8.83
CA PRO A 18 2.11 18.69 9.22
C PRO A 18 1.49 17.82 8.13
N PHE A 19 1.59 16.50 8.22
CA PHE A 19 0.72 15.64 7.41
C PHE A 19 -0.48 15.19 8.24
N GLY A 20 -1.11 16.18 8.89
CA GLY A 20 -2.54 16.16 9.07
C GLY A 20 -3.21 16.40 7.71
N ALA A 21 -4.28 15.64 7.49
CA ALA A 21 -5.31 15.86 6.47
C ALA A 21 -4.92 15.62 5.00
N LEU A 22 -5.19 14.39 4.55
CA LEU A 22 -6.36 14.22 3.68
C LEU A 22 -6.93 12.84 3.98
N MET A 23 -7.99 12.79 4.79
CA MET A 23 -9.00 11.73 4.68
C MET A 23 -9.60 11.90 3.28
N SER A 24 -8.82 11.54 2.25
CA SER A 24 -9.33 11.26 0.93
C SER A 24 -10.45 10.28 1.20
N HIS A 25 -11.67 10.63 0.78
CA HIS A 25 -12.74 9.66 0.66
C HIS A 25 -12.21 8.59 -0.29
N ARG A 26 -11.47 7.62 0.26
CA ARG A 26 -10.78 6.59 -0.49
C ARG A 26 -11.88 5.67 -0.92
N GLN A 27 -12.49 5.98 -2.06
CA GLN A 27 -13.51 5.16 -2.65
C GLN A 27 -12.97 3.72 -2.72
N THR A 28 -13.61 2.84 -1.97
CA THR A 28 -13.29 1.43 -1.79
C THR A 28 -14.03 0.59 -2.83
N ASN A 29 -13.47 -0.55 -3.21
CA ASN A 29 -14.04 -1.48 -4.19
C ASN A 29 -14.15 -0.93 -5.62
N LYS A 30 -13.12 -0.20 -6.09
CA LYS A 30 -13.08 0.34 -7.46
C LYS A 30 -12.81 -0.72 -8.52
N LEU A 31 -12.17 -1.84 -8.18
CA LEU A 31 -11.86 -2.88 -9.16
C LEU A 31 -13.06 -3.82 -9.34
N THR A 32 -13.20 -4.29 -10.58
CA THR A 32 -14.11 -5.36 -10.94
C THR A 32 -13.30 -6.60 -11.31
N ALA A 33 -13.91 -7.78 -11.15
CA ALA A 33 -13.25 -9.05 -11.53
C ALA A 33 -12.85 -9.05 -13.02
N THR A 34 -13.62 -8.37 -13.87
CA THR A 34 -13.31 -8.21 -15.30
C THR A 34 -12.10 -7.30 -15.52
N ALA A 35 -11.98 -6.19 -14.79
CA ALA A 35 -10.80 -5.33 -14.87
C ALA A 35 -9.51 -6.06 -14.44
N VAL A 36 -9.59 -6.89 -13.40
CA VAL A 36 -8.46 -7.73 -12.93
C VAL A 36 -8.08 -8.78 -13.97
N ARG A 37 -9.07 -9.45 -14.57
CA ARG A 37 -8.84 -10.42 -15.65
C ARG A 37 -8.16 -9.76 -16.86
N ASN A 38 -8.68 -8.62 -17.29
CA ASN A 38 -8.18 -7.86 -18.44
C ASN A 38 -6.87 -7.12 -18.17
N ALA A 39 -6.41 -7.03 -16.92
CA ALA A 39 -5.12 -6.44 -16.59
C ALA A 39 -3.99 -7.30 -17.19
N LYS A 40 -3.42 -6.85 -18.31
CA LYS A 40 -2.27 -7.49 -18.95
C LYS A 40 -0.97 -6.92 -18.39
N SER A 41 0.08 -7.75 -18.36
CA SER A 41 1.42 -7.26 -18.06
C SER A 41 1.84 -6.19 -19.06
N ARG A 42 2.57 -5.20 -18.57
CA ARG A 42 3.12 -4.09 -19.36
C ARG A 42 4.64 -4.12 -19.24
N VAL A 43 5.33 -3.24 -19.98
CA VAL A 43 6.80 -3.08 -19.94
C VAL A 43 7.32 -2.85 -18.51
N ARG A 44 6.51 -2.25 -17.63
CA ARG A 44 6.85 -2.00 -16.22
C ARG A 44 5.76 -2.51 -15.29
N THR A 45 6.18 -2.91 -14.08
CA THR A 45 5.26 -3.25 -12.99
C THR A 45 4.34 -2.09 -12.69
N PHE A 46 3.04 -2.35 -12.66
CA PHE A 46 2.02 -1.35 -12.32
C PHE A 46 1.08 -1.88 -11.23
N ARG A 47 0.39 -0.96 -10.57
CA ARG A 47 -0.51 -1.25 -9.46
C ARG A 47 -1.91 -0.77 -9.77
N LEU A 48 -2.89 -1.63 -9.55
CA LEU A 48 -4.31 -1.31 -9.66
C LEU A 48 -4.89 -1.26 -8.25
N ALA A 49 -5.31 -0.07 -7.80
CA ALA A 49 -5.88 0.08 -6.47
C ALA A 49 -7.35 -0.35 -6.46
N ASP A 50 -7.72 -1.26 -5.56
CA ASP A 50 -9.12 -1.57 -5.26
C ASP A 50 -9.70 -0.58 -4.23
N GLY A 51 -8.85 -0.08 -3.34
CA GLY A 51 -9.22 0.83 -2.25
C GLY A 51 -9.12 0.16 -0.87
N GLY A 52 -9.22 0.95 0.20
CA GLY A 52 -8.98 0.45 1.56
C GLY A 52 -7.53 -0.04 1.79
N GLY A 53 -6.58 0.42 0.96
CA GLY A 53 -5.19 -0.04 0.98
C GLY A 53 -4.92 -1.30 0.14
N LEU A 54 -5.96 -1.97 -0.38
CA LEU A 54 -5.83 -3.13 -1.25
C LEU A 54 -5.47 -2.70 -2.68
N TYR A 55 -4.50 -3.38 -3.29
CA TYR A 55 -4.13 -3.22 -4.68
C TYR A 55 -3.64 -4.53 -5.31
N LEU A 56 -3.86 -4.66 -6.62
CA LEU A 56 -3.24 -5.68 -7.45
C LEU A 56 -1.95 -5.14 -8.04
N GLU A 57 -0.84 -5.81 -7.81
CA GLU A 57 0.43 -5.54 -8.47
C GLU A 57 0.62 -6.49 -9.64
N VAL A 58 0.72 -5.94 -10.84
CA VAL A 58 0.92 -6.70 -12.08
C VAL A 58 2.36 -6.50 -12.53
N THR A 59 3.13 -7.57 -12.54
CA THR A 59 4.53 -7.59 -12.96
C THR A 59 4.65 -7.72 -14.48
N PRO A 60 5.76 -7.28 -15.09
CA PRO A 60 6.02 -7.49 -16.52
C PRO A 60 6.06 -8.98 -16.89
N SER A 61 6.45 -9.84 -15.96
CA SER A 61 6.44 -11.30 -16.10
C SER A 61 5.05 -11.93 -16.16
N GLY A 62 3.97 -11.15 -16.01
CA GLY A 62 2.59 -11.65 -16.04
C GLY A 62 2.04 -12.07 -14.68
N GLY A 63 2.85 -12.07 -13.63
CA GLY A 63 2.41 -12.35 -12.27
C GLY A 63 1.51 -11.24 -11.73
N LYS A 64 0.39 -11.62 -11.12
CA LYS A 64 -0.62 -10.71 -10.54
C LYS A 64 -0.72 -10.96 -9.03
N TYR A 65 -0.31 -9.99 -8.22
CA TYR A 65 -0.17 -10.15 -6.77
C TYR A 65 -1.14 -9.25 -6.01
N TRP A 66 -1.98 -9.82 -5.16
CA TRP A 66 -2.79 -9.07 -4.22
C TRP A 66 -1.95 -8.62 -3.03
N ARG A 67 -1.89 -7.31 -2.81
CA ARG A 67 -1.14 -6.70 -1.72
C ARG A 67 -2.00 -5.67 -0.99
N LEU A 68 -1.88 -5.64 0.33
CA LEU A 68 -2.55 -4.68 1.19
C LEU A 68 -1.51 -3.78 1.85
N LYS A 69 -1.66 -2.47 1.67
CA LYS A 69 -0.87 -1.45 2.34
C LYS A 69 -1.60 -0.99 3.60
N TYR A 70 -0.99 -1.14 4.76
CA TYR A 70 -1.57 -0.79 6.05
C TYR A 70 -0.56 -0.06 6.94
N ARG A 71 -1.04 0.49 8.05
CA ARG A 71 -0.21 1.13 9.08
C ARG A 71 -0.51 0.48 10.42
N PHE A 72 0.55 0.14 11.14
CA PHE A 72 0.46 -0.49 12.46
C PHE A 72 1.53 0.15 13.36
N HIS A 73 1.11 0.68 14.52
CA HIS A 73 1.97 1.43 15.45
C HIS A 73 2.85 2.51 14.76
N GLY A 74 2.24 3.32 13.89
CA GLY A 74 2.94 4.38 13.18
C GLY A 74 3.90 3.92 12.07
N LYS A 75 4.07 2.60 11.87
CA LYS A 75 4.90 2.02 10.81
C LYS A 75 4.05 1.60 9.63
N GLU A 76 4.49 1.96 8.43
CA GLU A 76 3.87 1.50 7.19
C GLU A 76 4.33 0.08 6.86
N LYS A 77 3.37 -0.82 6.64
CA LYS A 77 3.62 -2.23 6.34
C LYS A 77 2.84 -2.66 5.10
N ARG A 78 3.30 -3.75 4.49
CA ARG A 78 2.70 -4.36 3.29
C ARG A 78 2.45 -5.84 3.56
N LEU A 79 1.19 -6.24 3.42
CA LEU A 79 0.75 -7.62 3.52
C LEU A 79 0.62 -8.22 2.11
N ALA A 80 1.16 -9.42 1.92
CA ALA A 80 0.96 -10.18 0.69
C ALA A 80 -0.24 -11.12 0.87
N ILE A 81 -1.36 -10.80 0.24
CA ILE A 81 -2.60 -11.58 0.34
C ILE A 81 -2.54 -12.83 -0.53
N GLY A 82 -2.02 -12.73 -1.75
CA GLY A 82 -1.87 -13.91 -2.61
C GLY A 82 -1.62 -13.56 -4.06
N VAL A 83 -1.69 -14.56 -4.92
CA VAL A 83 -1.49 -14.44 -6.37
C VAL A 83 -2.81 -14.74 -7.07
N TYR A 84 -3.19 -13.90 -8.03
CA TYR A 84 -4.33 -14.16 -8.89
C TYR A 84 -3.91 -15.08 -10.04
N GLY A 85 -4.65 -16.17 -10.26
CA GLY A 85 -4.44 -17.12 -11.35
C GLY A 85 -3.30 -18.13 -11.14
N SER A 86 -2.83 -18.31 -9.90
CA SER A 86 -1.90 -19.40 -9.59
C SER A 86 -2.66 -20.72 -9.54
N LYS A 87 -2.17 -21.75 -10.25
CA LYS A 87 -2.84 -23.05 -10.40
C LYS A 87 -3.13 -23.74 -9.06
N ASP A 88 -2.32 -23.46 -8.03
CA ASP A 88 -2.39 -24.08 -6.71
C ASP A 88 -2.99 -23.17 -5.62
N GLY A 89 -3.49 -21.97 -5.98
CA GLY A 89 -3.95 -20.99 -4.99
C GLY A 89 -4.44 -19.70 -5.62
N ASP A 90 -5.51 -19.77 -6.40
CA ASP A 90 -6.13 -18.60 -7.01
C ASP A 90 -6.84 -17.76 -5.93
N VAL A 91 -6.32 -16.56 -5.69
CA VAL A 91 -7.00 -15.58 -4.85
C VAL A 91 -7.83 -14.66 -5.74
N SER A 92 -9.15 -14.86 -5.67
CA SER A 92 -10.12 -14.00 -6.34
C SER A 92 -10.18 -12.60 -5.70
N LEU A 93 -10.75 -11.63 -6.42
CA LEU A 93 -10.98 -10.29 -5.89
C LEU A 93 -11.85 -10.30 -4.62
N ALA A 94 -12.83 -11.20 -4.55
CA ALA A 94 -13.70 -11.34 -3.38
C ALA A 94 -12.89 -11.79 -2.15
N GLN A 95 -12.11 -12.86 -2.30
CA GLN A 95 -11.22 -13.33 -1.23
C GLN A 95 -10.22 -12.25 -0.81
N ALA A 96 -9.67 -11.48 -1.77
CA ALA A 96 -8.76 -10.39 -1.43
C ALA A 96 -9.44 -9.28 -0.59
N ARG A 97 -10.73 -9.02 -0.80
CA ARG A 97 -11.53 -8.10 0.03
C ARG A 97 -11.84 -8.70 1.40
N ASP A 98 -12.15 -9.99 1.47
CA ASP A 98 -12.37 -10.68 2.74
C ASP A 98 -11.10 -10.65 3.61
N GLU A 99 -9.94 -10.93 3.02
CA GLU A 99 -8.64 -10.85 3.70
C GLU A 99 -8.30 -9.42 4.14
N ARG A 100 -8.65 -8.41 3.34
CA ARG A 100 -8.55 -7.00 3.76
C ARG A 100 -9.40 -6.75 5.00
N ASP A 101 -10.64 -7.22 5.01
CA ASP A 101 -11.56 -6.97 6.12
C ASP A 101 -11.14 -7.71 7.38
N LYS A 102 -10.65 -8.95 7.26
CA LYS A 102 -9.99 -9.68 8.36
C LYS A 102 -8.78 -8.91 8.88
N ALA A 103 -7.91 -8.44 7.98
CA ALA A 103 -6.72 -7.68 8.36
C ALA A 103 -7.09 -6.37 9.09
N ASN A 104 -8.11 -5.65 8.62
CA ASN A 104 -8.60 -4.46 9.28
C ASN A 104 -9.19 -4.75 10.67
N LYS A 105 -9.90 -5.87 10.85
CA LYS A 105 -10.38 -6.31 12.17
C LYS A 105 -9.22 -6.60 13.12
N LEU A 106 -8.19 -7.30 12.65
CA LEU A 106 -6.98 -7.56 13.44
C LEU A 106 -6.27 -6.26 13.82
N LEU A 107 -6.13 -5.32 12.88
CA LEU A 107 -5.54 -4.02 13.15
C LEU A 107 -6.33 -3.22 14.18
N ALA A 108 -7.67 -3.28 14.13
CA ALA A 108 -8.53 -2.64 15.13
C ALA A 108 -8.37 -3.29 16.52
N GLN A 109 -8.05 -4.58 16.57
CA GLN A 109 -7.72 -5.31 17.80
C GLN A 109 -6.25 -5.10 18.24
N GLY A 110 -5.46 -4.33 17.49
CA GLY A 110 -4.03 -4.13 17.79
C GLY A 110 -3.14 -5.34 17.46
N SER A 111 -3.61 -6.24 16.60
CA SER A 111 -2.85 -7.40 16.11
C SER A 111 -2.29 -7.16 14.70
N ASP A 112 -1.12 -7.71 14.42
CA ASP A 112 -0.50 -7.62 13.09
C ASP A 112 -1.07 -8.69 12.14
N PRO A 113 -1.76 -8.32 11.05
CA PRO A 113 -2.32 -9.28 10.11
C PRO A 113 -1.25 -10.03 9.29
N SER A 114 0.02 -9.60 9.31
CA SER A 114 1.11 -10.27 8.60
C SER A 114 1.54 -11.60 9.22
N THR A 115 1.16 -11.88 10.45
CA THR A 115 1.56 -13.10 11.17
C THR A 115 0.48 -14.18 11.20
N VAL A 116 -0.74 -13.87 10.76
CA VAL A 116 -1.93 -14.75 10.89
C VAL A 116 -2.30 -15.44 9.57
N LYS A 117 -1.39 -15.43 8.59
CA LYS A 117 -1.63 -15.99 7.25
C LYS A 117 -1.37 -17.49 7.18
#